data_AF-A0A9E3BIY3-F1
#
_entry.id   AF-A0A9E3BIY3-F1
#
_cell.length_a   1.000
_cell.length_b   1.000
_cell.length_c   1.000
_cell.angle_alpha   90.00
_cell.angle_beta   90.00
_cell.angle_gamma   90.00
#
_symmetry.space_group_name_H-M   'P 1'
#
loop_
_entity.id
_entity.type
_entity.pdbx_description
1 polymer ?
#
loop_
_entity_poly.entity_id
_entity_poly.type
_entity_poly.pdbx_seq_one_letter_code
_entity_poly.pdbx_strand_id
1 'polypeptide(L)'
;MTTSGSRRSPGSRRLRLPVLAGLLGVLAVMLSGCSWSEVLGLGWPRGITPEADWNRQLWIGAVIASLVVGVIVWGLIFWSSAFHRKKAADTELPRQFGYNMPLELVLTVTPFLIISVLFYFTVVVQEKMLHKDPNPEVVVDV
;
A
#
# COMPACT_ATOMS: atom_id res chain seq x y z
N MET A 1 -65.37 -5.65 5.50
CA MET A 1 -64.21 -6.11 4.71
C MET A 1 -63.21 -4.97 4.63
N THR A 2 -62.11 -5.02 5.40
CA THR A 2 -61.00 -4.07 5.30
C THR A 2 -59.70 -4.86 5.30
N THR A 3 -59.13 -5.06 4.11
CA THR A 3 -57.80 -5.65 3.94
C THR A 3 -56.77 -4.51 3.97
N SER A 4 -56.04 -4.37 5.07
CA SER A 4 -54.87 -3.49 5.16
C SER A 4 -53.62 -4.26 4.75
N GLY A 5 -53.03 -3.88 3.61
CA GLY A 5 -51.84 -4.52 3.05
C GLY A 5 -50.56 -4.18 3.82
N SER A 6 -49.82 -5.21 4.22
CA SER A 6 -48.50 -5.07 4.85
C SER A 6 -47.49 -4.47 3.87
N ARG A 7 -46.94 -3.29 4.16
CA ARG A 7 -45.77 -2.75 3.45
C ARG A 7 -44.52 -3.54 3.87
N ARG A 8 -44.02 -4.42 3.01
CA ARG A 8 -42.71 -5.06 3.18
C ARG A 8 -41.61 -4.02 2.91
N SER A 9 -40.81 -3.71 3.93
CA SER A 9 -39.61 -2.88 3.82
C SER A 9 -38.55 -3.56 2.91
N PRO A 10 -38.06 -2.92 1.84
CA PRO A 10 -37.05 -3.50 0.94
C PRO A 10 -35.59 -3.27 1.41
N GLY A 11 -35.38 -2.79 2.64
CA GLY A 11 -34.07 -2.29 3.09
C GLY A 11 -33.00 -3.35 3.39
N SER A 12 -33.38 -4.59 3.73
CA SER A 12 -32.42 -5.57 4.25
C SER A 12 -31.67 -6.36 3.17
N ARG A 13 -32.18 -6.48 1.95
CA ARG A 13 -31.51 -7.24 0.87
C ARG A 13 -30.36 -6.48 0.21
N ARG A 14 -30.44 -5.14 0.14
CA ARG A 14 -29.43 -4.32 -0.55
C ARG A 14 -28.11 -4.22 0.22
N LEU A 15 -28.14 -4.36 1.54
CA LEU A 15 -26.94 -4.32 2.39
C LEU A 15 -26.31 -5.71 2.62
N ARG A 16 -27.06 -6.80 2.42
CA ARG A 16 -26.56 -8.18 2.62
C ARG A 16 -25.52 -8.59 1.59
N LEU A 17 -25.67 -8.15 0.35
CA LEU A 17 -24.78 -8.52 -0.75
C LEU A 17 -23.34 -7.98 -0.59
N PRO A 18 -23.11 -6.68 -0.29
CA PRO A 18 -21.75 -6.18 -0.08
C PRO A 18 -21.10 -6.73 1.21
N VAL A 19 -21.89 -6.97 2.26
CA VAL A 19 -21.40 -7.57 3.51
C VAL A 19 -20.99 -9.03 3.31
N LEU A 20 -21.78 -9.81 2.57
CA LEU A 20 -21.47 -11.21 2.25
C LEU A 20 -20.25 -11.32 1.32
N ALA A 21 -20.15 -10.43 0.32
CA ALA A 21 -18.98 -10.36 -0.55
C ALA A 21 -17.71 -9.93 0.21
N GLY A 22 -17.83 -8.99 1.15
CA GLY A 22 -16.74 -8.60 2.04
C GLY A 22 -16.28 -9.76 2.94
N LEU A 23 -17.23 -10.49 3.54
CA LEU A 23 -16.94 -11.67 4.36
C LEU A 23 -16.27 -12.78 3.56
N LEU A 24 -16.78 -13.10 2.36
CA LEU A 24 -16.17 -14.10 1.48
C LEU A 24 -14.78 -13.68 1.00
N GLY A 25 -14.57 -12.39 0.72
CA GLY A 25 -13.26 -11.84 0.39
C GLY A 25 -12.26 -11.99 1.54
N VAL A 26 -12.68 -11.64 2.76
CA VAL A 26 -11.83 -11.81 3.96
C VAL A 26 -11.53 -13.29 4.22
N LEU A 27 -12.52 -14.18 4.08
CA LEU A 27 -12.34 -15.61 4.26
C LEU A 27 -11.37 -16.19 3.21
N ALA A 28 -11.49 -15.78 1.95
CA ALA A 28 -10.61 -16.20 0.87
C ALA A 28 -9.16 -15.76 1.14
N VAL A 29 -8.95 -14.53 1.59
CA VAL A 29 -7.61 -14.03 1.94
C VAL A 29 -7.03 -14.81 3.13
N MET A 30 -7.83 -15.09 4.17
CA MET A 30 -7.37 -15.86 5.32
C MET A 30 -7.07 -17.34 5.00
N LEU A 31 -7.84 -17.97 4.11
CA LEU A 31 -7.60 -19.36 3.69
C LEU A 31 -6.50 -19.50 2.63
N SER A 32 -6.14 -18.41 1.92
CA SER A 32 -5.27 -18.47 0.74
C SER A 32 -3.80 -18.81 0.99
N GLY A 33 -3.39 -19.16 2.22
CA GLY A 33 -2.12 -19.86 2.55
C GLY A 33 -0.81 -19.28 2.03
N CYS A 34 -0.83 -18.13 1.35
CA CYS A 34 0.31 -17.57 0.66
C CYS A 34 1.33 -17.08 1.68
N SER A 35 2.60 -17.42 1.48
CA SER A 35 3.64 -16.81 2.31
C SER A 35 3.62 -15.30 2.05
N TRP A 36 3.59 -14.51 3.12
CA TRP A 36 3.62 -13.04 3.02
C TRP A 36 4.79 -12.55 2.16
N SER A 37 5.90 -13.30 2.14
CA SER A 37 7.07 -13.02 1.32
C SER A 37 6.84 -13.22 -0.19
N GLU A 38 5.99 -14.16 -0.60
CA GLU A 38 5.61 -14.34 -2.02
C GLU A 38 4.73 -13.18 -2.49
N VAL A 39 3.73 -12.82 -1.68
CA VAL A 39 2.77 -11.76 -2.03
C VAL A 39 3.48 -10.42 -2.15
N LEU A 40 4.30 -10.07 -1.15
CA LEU A 40 5.06 -8.82 -1.14
C LEU A 40 6.26 -8.84 -2.08
N GLY A 41 6.68 -10.03 -2.53
CA GLY A 41 7.63 -10.18 -3.63
C GLY A 41 7.07 -9.70 -4.97
N LEU A 42 5.75 -9.51 -5.11
CA LEU A 42 5.08 -9.04 -6.34
C LEU A 42 5.51 -9.82 -7.60
N GLY A 43 5.56 -11.15 -7.49
CA GLY A 43 5.95 -12.03 -8.59
C GLY A 43 7.46 -12.24 -8.76
N TRP A 44 8.28 -11.69 -7.86
CA TRP A 44 9.73 -11.89 -7.92
C TRP A 44 10.12 -13.29 -7.42
N PRO A 45 10.85 -14.10 -8.23
CA PRO A 45 11.20 -15.46 -7.87
C PRO A 45 12.16 -15.50 -6.68
N ARG A 46 12.23 -16.64 -6.00
CA ARG A 46 13.22 -16.87 -4.94
C ARG A 46 14.63 -16.92 -5.56
N GLY A 47 15.59 -16.32 -4.88
CA GLY A 47 16.98 -16.29 -5.33
C GLY A 47 17.57 -17.70 -5.35
N ILE A 48 18.37 -18.00 -6.37
CA ILE A 48 19.21 -19.21 -6.40
C ILE A 48 20.62 -18.95 -5.86
N THR A 49 21.01 -17.68 -5.72
CA THR A 49 22.29 -17.25 -5.17
C THR A 49 22.05 -16.41 -3.91
N PRO A 50 23.02 -16.37 -2.96
CA PRO A 50 22.88 -15.57 -1.74
C PRO A 50 22.76 -14.08 -2.04
N GLU A 51 23.36 -13.59 -3.13
CA GLU A 51 23.21 -12.22 -3.58
C GLU A 51 21.75 -11.94 -3.96
N ALA A 52 21.14 -12.81 -4.78
CA ALA A 52 19.74 -12.67 -5.17
C ALA A 52 18.77 -12.64 -3.96
N ASP A 53 19.07 -13.38 -2.89
CA ASP A 53 18.30 -13.35 -1.65
C ASP A 53 18.40 -12.00 -0.92
N TRP A 54 19.59 -11.38 -0.86
CA TRP A 54 19.75 -10.02 -0.32
C TRP A 54 18.96 -9.00 -1.13
N ASN A 55 18.96 -9.12 -2.46
CA ASN A 55 18.14 -8.26 -3.32
C ASN A 55 16.65 -8.41 -2.99
N ARG A 56 16.20 -9.66 -2.89
CA ARG A 56 14.80 -10.01 -2.61
C ARG A 56 14.30 -9.42 -1.31
N GLN A 57 15.12 -9.46 -0.27
CA GLN A 57 14.79 -8.85 1.02
C GLN A 57 14.69 -7.32 0.92
N LEU A 58 15.61 -6.67 0.20
CA LEU A 58 15.56 -5.22 -0.03
C LEU A 58 14.28 -4.80 -0.77
N TRP A 59 13.91 -5.55 -1.81
CA TRP A 59 12.67 -5.30 -2.57
C TRP A 59 11.42 -5.43 -1.72
N ILE A 60 11.30 -6.52 -0.94
CA ILE A 60 10.14 -6.70 -0.04
C ILE A 60 10.05 -5.51 0.92
N GLY A 61 11.18 -5.06 1.48
CA GLY A 61 11.23 -3.86 2.32
C GLY A 61 10.77 -2.59 1.59
N ALA A 62 11.25 -2.37 0.36
CA ALA A 62 10.87 -1.22 -0.47
C ALA A 62 9.38 -1.24 -0.85
N VAL A 63 8.83 -2.41 -1.21
CA VAL A 63 7.41 -2.60 -1.50
C VAL A 63 6.58 -2.26 -0.27
N ILE A 64 6.93 -2.79 0.91
CA ILE A 64 6.22 -2.47 2.16
C ILE A 64 6.26 -0.97 2.43
N ALA A 65 7.42 -0.33 2.33
CA ALA A 65 7.56 1.11 2.54
C ALA A 65 6.67 1.92 1.58
N SER A 66 6.64 1.55 0.30
CA SER A 66 5.79 2.20 -0.69
C SER A 66 4.30 2.00 -0.43
N LEU A 67 3.89 0.81 0.02
CA LEU A 67 2.50 0.52 0.38
C LEU A 67 2.05 1.35 1.59
N VAL A 68 2.91 1.52 2.60
CA VAL A 68 2.61 2.39 3.76
C VAL A 68 2.36 3.82 3.29
N VAL A 69 3.23 4.38 2.46
CA VAL A 69 3.04 5.73 1.89
C VAL A 69 1.77 5.79 1.04
N GLY A 70 1.53 4.79 0.20
CA GLY A 70 0.35 4.71 -0.66
C GLY A 70 -0.96 4.69 0.13
N VAL A 71 -1.03 3.89 1.20
CA VAL A 71 -2.21 3.81 2.09
C VAL A 71 -2.47 5.14 2.78
N ILE A 72 -1.43 5.86 3.23
CA ILE A 72 -1.58 7.19 3.82
C ILE A 72 -2.19 8.17 2.81
N VAL A 73 -1.62 8.23 1.60
CA VAL A 73 -2.09 9.14 0.55
C VAL A 73 -3.51 8.80 0.11
N TRP A 74 -3.81 7.53 -0.16
CA TRP A 74 -5.16 7.09 -0.50
C TRP A 74 -6.15 7.34 0.63
N GLY A 75 -5.75 7.12 1.89
CA GLY A 75 -6.55 7.45 3.05
C GLY A 75 -6.95 8.93 3.08
N LEU A 76 -6.00 9.83 2.85
CA LEU A 76 -6.25 11.28 2.77
C LEU A 76 -7.14 11.67 1.58
N ILE A 77 -6.96 11.03 0.42
CA ILE A 77 -7.80 11.26 -0.77
C ILE A 77 -9.25 10.82 -0.51
N PHE A 78 -9.46 9.61 0.00
CA PHE A 78 -10.81 9.12 0.28
C PHE A 78 -11.47 9.89 1.43
N TRP A 79 -10.69 10.28 2.44
CA TRP A 79 -11.15 11.13 3.53
C TRP A 79 -11.64 12.50 3.03
N SER A 80 -10.83 13.19 2.23
CA SER A 80 -11.22 14.48 1.65
C SER A 80 -12.43 14.35 0.73
N SER A 81 -12.47 13.32 -0.12
CA SER A 81 -13.58 13.07 -1.04
C SER A 81 -14.90 12.74 -0.33
N ALA A 82 -14.86 12.04 0.81
CA ALA A 82 -16.06 11.63 1.54
C ALA A 82 -16.57 12.74 2.48
N PHE A 83 -15.68 13.37 3.26
CA PHE A 83 -16.07 14.29 4.33
C PHE A 83 -16.11 15.76 3.89
N HIS A 84 -15.31 16.18 2.91
CA HIS A 84 -15.19 17.58 2.49
C HIS A 84 -15.92 17.88 1.17
N ARG A 85 -16.74 16.94 0.70
CA ARG A 85 -17.57 17.14 -0.50
C ARG A 85 -18.69 18.16 -0.22
N LYS A 86 -18.83 19.13 -1.12
CA LYS A 86 -19.88 20.15 -1.09
C LYS A 86 -21.27 19.54 -0.93
N LYS A 87 -22.05 20.01 0.05
CA LYS A 87 -23.46 19.64 0.20
C LYS A 87 -24.35 20.67 -0.49
N ALA A 88 -25.56 20.26 -0.87
CA ALA A 88 -26.51 21.12 -1.57
C ALA A 88 -26.95 22.35 -0.74
N ALA A 89 -26.81 22.28 0.59
CA ALA A 89 -27.14 23.36 1.51
C ALA A 89 -26.02 24.40 1.69
N ASP A 90 -24.81 24.15 1.16
CA ASP A 90 -23.65 25.02 1.39
C ASP A 90 -23.57 26.11 0.29
N THR A 91 -23.84 27.36 0.69
CA THR A 91 -23.78 28.54 -0.19
C THR A 91 -22.54 29.41 0.03
N GLU A 92 -21.78 29.18 1.10
CA GLU A 92 -20.58 29.94 1.45
C GLU A 92 -19.33 29.40 0.74
N LEU A 93 -18.39 30.29 0.40
CA LEU A 93 -17.10 29.91 -0.17
C LEU A 93 -16.24 29.19 0.89
N PRO A 94 -15.45 28.17 0.51
CA PRO A 94 -14.61 27.44 1.46
C PRO A 94 -13.53 28.36 2.05
N ARG A 95 -13.09 28.04 3.27
CA ARG A 95 -12.03 28.79 3.95
C ARG A 95 -10.73 28.76 3.12
N GLN A 96 -10.29 29.93 2.68
CA GLN A 96 -9.05 30.10 1.91
C GLN A 96 -7.85 29.99 2.84
N PHE A 97 -7.37 28.77 3.04
CA PHE A 97 -6.12 28.51 3.74
C PHE A 97 -5.01 28.30 2.70
N GLY A 98 -4.05 29.22 2.63
CA GLY A 98 -2.83 29.06 1.85
C GLY A 98 -1.60 29.23 2.75
N TYR A 99 -0.46 28.72 2.29
CA TYR A 99 0.87 28.96 2.87
C TYR A 99 1.04 28.52 4.33
N ASN A 100 0.81 27.24 4.58
CA ASN A 100 1.09 26.67 5.90
C ASN A 100 2.56 26.24 5.98
N MET A 101 3.44 27.21 6.26
CA MET A 101 4.89 27.02 6.28
C MET A 101 5.37 25.81 7.12
N PRO A 102 4.87 25.59 8.35
CA PRO A 102 5.22 24.39 9.12
C PRO A 102 4.85 23.07 8.44
N LEU A 103 3.67 23.00 7.83
CA LEU A 103 3.19 21.79 7.15
C LEU A 103 4.02 21.49 5.88
N GLU A 104 4.34 22.52 5.11
CA GLU A 104 5.18 22.39 3.92
C GLU A 104 6.59 21.89 4.27
N LEU A 105 7.17 22.34 5.38
CA LEU A 105 8.46 21.83 5.86
C LEU A 105 8.38 20.34 6.23
N VAL A 106 7.32 19.91 6.92
CA VAL A 106 7.15 18.49 7.28
C VAL A 106 6.98 17.63 6.03
N LEU A 107 6.18 18.08 5.05
CA LEU A 107 5.93 17.34 3.81
C LEU A 107 7.13 17.29 2.85
N THR A 108 8.17 18.10 3.07
CA THR A 108 9.41 18.08 2.28
C THR A 108 10.53 17.31 2.99
N VAL A 109 10.70 17.48 4.29
CA VAL A 109 11.73 16.77 5.08
C VAL A 109 11.39 15.28 5.21
N THR A 110 10.12 14.93 5.43
CA THR A 110 9.70 13.53 5.58
C THR A 110 10.05 12.65 4.39
N PRO A 111 9.68 12.98 3.13
CA PRO A 111 10.05 12.16 1.98
C PRO A 111 11.56 12.10 1.74
N PHE A 112 12.29 13.18 2.06
CA PHE A 112 13.75 13.18 1.97
C PHE A 112 14.38 12.15 2.91
N LEU A 113 13.91 12.05 4.16
CA LEU A 113 14.39 11.05 5.12
C LEU A 113 14.06 9.62 4.68
N ILE A 114 12.86 9.39 4.16
CA ILE A 114 12.46 8.06 3.63
C ILE A 114 13.42 7.62 2.52
N ILE A 115 13.70 8.50 1.56
CA ILE A 115 14.61 8.22 0.45
C ILE A 115 16.04 7.99 0.98
N SER A 116 16.50 8.80 1.92
CA SER A 116 17.85 8.67 2.49
C SER A 116 18.07 7.32 3.17
N VAL A 117 17.09 6.85 3.93
CA VAL A 117 17.14 5.53 4.58
C VAL A 117 17.11 4.40 3.54
N LEU A 118 16.22 4.49 2.55
CA LEU A 118 16.16 3.49 1.47
C LEU A 118 17.49 3.44 0.69
N PHE A 119 18.05 4.61 0.38
CA PHE A 119 19.32 4.73 -0.34
C PHE A 119 20.47 4.07 0.43
N TYR A 120 20.57 4.28 1.75
CA TYR A 120 21.58 3.62 2.57
C TYR A 120 21.52 2.09 2.42
N PHE A 121 20.33 1.48 2.52
CA PHE A 121 20.18 0.04 2.35
C PHE A 121 20.48 -0.42 0.92
N THR A 122 20.18 0.39 -0.10
CA THR A 122 20.53 0.05 -1.49
C THR A 122 22.04 -0.02 -1.70
N VAL A 123 22.81 0.91 -1.12
CA VAL A 123 24.28 0.90 -1.23
C VAL A 123 24.87 -0.33 -0.55
N VAL A 124 24.40 -0.68 0.65
CA VAL A 124 24.87 -1.87 1.37
C VAL A 124 24.63 -3.16 0.58
N VAL A 125 23.46 -3.29 -0.06
CA VAL A 125 23.15 -4.47 -0.89
C VAL A 125 23.96 -4.46 -2.19
N GLN A 126 24.16 -3.28 -2.79
CA GLN A 126 24.98 -3.12 -3.99
C GLN A 126 26.45 -3.52 -3.75
N GLU A 127 27.04 -3.17 -2.61
CA GLU A 127 28.41 -3.60 -2.29
C GLU A 127 28.53 -5.12 -2.17
N LYS A 128 27.54 -5.78 -1.56
CA LYS A 128 27.51 -7.25 -1.46
C LYS A 128 27.37 -7.91 -2.83
N MET A 129 26.56 -7.33 -3.71
CA MET A 129 26.31 -7.82 -5.08
C MET A 129 27.56 -7.74 -5.97
N LEU A 130 28.29 -6.63 -5.86
CA LEU A 130 29.45 -6.34 -6.71
C LEU A 130 30.76 -6.87 -6.12
N HIS A 131 30.69 -7.65 -5.04
CA HIS A 131 31.87 -8.24 -4.43
C HIS A 131 32.53 -9.22 -5.41
N LYS A 132 33.81 -8.98 -5.71
CA LYS A 132 34.62 -9.85 -6.56
C LYS A 132 35.64 -10.56 -5.68
N ASP A 133 35.51 -11.88 -5.57
CA ASP A 133 36.51 -12.70 -4.91
C ASP A 133 37.77 -12.76 -5.80
N PRO A 134 38.97 -12.46 -5.26
CA PRO A 134 40.22 -12.59 -6.01
C PRO A 134 40.55 -14.04 -6.40
N ASN A 135 39.98 -15.05 -5.74
CA ASN A 135 40.17 -16.47 -6.04
C ASN A 135 38.83 -17.16 -6.34
N PRO A 136 38.21 -16.91 -7.52
CA PRO A 136 36.96 -17.55 -7.90
C PRO A 136 37.15 -19.04 -8.17
N GLU A 137 36.15 -19.86 -7.84
CA GLU A 137 36.17 -21.30 -8.10
C GLU A 137 36.14 -21.62 -9.61
N VAL A 138 35.36 -20.85 -10.38
CA VAL A 138 35.22 -21.00 -11.82
C VAL A 138 35.08 -19.62 -12.48
N VAL A 139 35.72 -19.43 -13.63
CA VAL A 139 35.50 -18.27 -14.52
C VAL A 139 34.88 -18.78 -15.81
N VAL A 140 33.72 -18.23 -16.17
CA VAL A 140 33.00 -18.54 -17.42
C VAL A 140 33.04 -17.31 -18.30
N ASP A 141 33.55 -17.45 -19.52
CA ASP A 141 33.51 -16.40 -20.55
C ASP A 141 32.18 -16.52 -21.30
N VAL A 142 31.40 -15.43 -21.31
CA VAL A 142 30.02 -15.39 -21.82
C VAL A 142 29.88 -14.62 -23.12
#